data_AF-A0A1V2KB45-F1
#
_entry.id   AF-A0A1V2KB45-F1
#
_cell.length_a   1.000
_cell.length_b   1.000
_cell.length_c   1.000
_cell.angle_alpha   90.00
_cell.angle_beta   90.00
_cell.angle_gamma   90.00
#
_symmetry.space_group_name_H-M   'P 1'
#
loop_
_entity.id
_entity.type
_entity.pdbx_description
1 polymer ?
#
loop_
_entity_poly.entity_id
_entity_poly.type
_entity_poly.pdbx_seq_one_letter_code
_entity_poly.pdbx_strand_id
1 'polypeptide(L)' 'MNFFDGLKQRLIKEAKFVKYEVDSAAEDFSGSAQDADLFYELLIKHRKSEYLVNEQTRVNFMMMKSGLDSAQ' A
#
# COMPACT_ATOMS: atom_id res chain seq x y z
N MET A 1 -18.99 0.52 12.41
CA MET A 1 -17.86 0.16 11.53
C MET A 1 -16.58 0.60 12.23
N ASN A 2 -15.66 -0.30 12.57
CA ASN A 2 -14.43 0.08 13.28
C ASN A 2 -13.55 0.95 12.37
N PHE A 3 -13.05 2.06 12.89
CA PHE A 3 -12.19 3.01 12.15
C PHE A 3 -11.00 2.30 11.45
N PHE A 4 -10.38 1.34 12.14
CA PHE A 4 -9.24 0.57 11.63
C PHE A 4 -9.59 -0.35 10.46
N ASP A 5 -10.79 -0.91 10.44
CA ASP A 5 -11.24 -1.76 9.34
C ASP A 5 -11.47 -0.92 8.07
N GLY A 6 -12.02 0.29 8.22
CA GLY A 6 -12.19 1.25 7.13
C GLY A 6 -10.85 1.71 6.55
N LEU A 7 -9.87 1.99 7.42
CA LEU A 7 -8.52 2.38 7.00
C LEU A 7 -7.82 1.26 6.22
N LYS A 8 -7.86 0.01 6.71
CA LYS A 8 -7.25 -1.13 6.01
C LYS A 8 -7.85 -1.33 4.62
N GLN A 9 -9.18 -1.28 4.49
CA GLN A 9 -9.84 -1.44 3.19
C GLN A 9 -9.47 -0.31 2.21
N ARG A 10 -9.36 0.92 2.72
CA ARG A 10 -8.90 2.06 1.92
C ARG A 10 -7.47 1.85 1.42
N LEU A 11 -6.54 1.50 2.30
CA LEU A 11 -5.13 1.25 1.95
C LEU A 11 -5.00 0.11 0.92
N ILE A 12 -5.77 -0.96 1.07
CA ILE A 12 -5.80 -2.06 0.09
C ILE A 12 -6.31 -1.58 -1.27
N LYS A 13 -7.38 -0.77 -1.30
CA LYS A 13 -7.93 -0.22 -2.54
C LYS A 13 -6.91 0.69 -3.24
N GLU A 14 -6.24 1.55 -2.48
CA GLU A 14 -5.20 2.45 -2.99
C GLU A 14 -4.00 1.65 -3.52
N ALA A 15 -3.51 0.64 -2.80
CA ALA A 15 -2.40 -0.21 -3.27
C ALA A 15 -2.74 -0.96 -4.56
N LYS A 16 -3.98 -1.47 -4.70
CA LYS A 16 -4.47 -2.10 -5.93
C LYS A 16 -4.53 -1.13 -7.10
N PHE A 17 -4.99 0.09 -6.86
CA PHE A 17 -5.04 1.13 -7.89
C PHE A 17 -3.64 1.50 -8.38
N VAL A 18 -2.69 1.72 -7.46
CA VAL A 18 -1.30 2.03 -7.84
C VAL A 18 -0.66 0.87 -8.61
N LYS A 19 -0.94 -0.37 -8.22
CA LYS A 19 -0.46 -1.54 -9.00
C LYS A 19 -0.98 -1.49 -10.43
N TYR A 20 -2.26 -1.23 -10.62
CA TYR A 20 -2.84 -1.08 -11.95
C TYR A 20 -2.18 0.05 -12.76
N GLU A 21 -1.86 1.19 -12.13
CA GLU A 21 -1.11 2.28 -12.79
C GLU A 21 0.29 1.84 -13.23
N VAL A 22 1.01 1.08 -12.39
CA VAL A 22 2.32 0.52 -12.74
C VAL A 22 2.21 -0.46 -13.91
N ASP A 23 1.26 -1.38 -13.87
CA ASP A 23 1.05 -2.39 -14.90
C ASP A 23 0.70 -1.71 -16.25
N SER A 24 -0.18 -0.71 -16.25
CA SER A 24 -0.51 0.09 -17.44
C SER A 24 0.70 0.86 -17.97
N ALA A 25 1.48 1.51 -17.10
CA ALA A 25 2.67 2.24 -17.51
C ALA A 25 3.77 1.33 -18.10
N ALA A 26 3.84 0.07 -17.66
CA ALA A 26 4.74 -0.93 -18.22
C ALA A 26 4.29 -1.40 -19.61
N GLU A 27 2.98 -1.55 -19.83
CA GLU A 27 2.39 -1.98 -21.09
C GLU A 27 2.41 -0.86 -22.16
N ASP A 28 2.15 0.39 -21.75
CA ASP A 28 2.05 1.56 -22.62
C ASP A 28 3.40 2.27 -22.84
N PHE A 29 4.51 1.65 -22.46
CA PHE A 29 5.83 2.26 -22.48
C PHE A 29 6.29 2.62 -23.91
N SER A 30 6.35 3.92 -24.24
CA SER A 30 6.73 4.38 -25.58
C SER A 30 8.25 4.45 -25.82
N GLY A 31 9.06 4.20 -24.78
CA GLY A 31 10.53 4.29 -24.84
C GLY A 31 11.08 5.69 -24.56
N SER A 32 10.22 6.67 -24.25
CA SER A 32 10.65 8.03 -23.93
C SER A 32 11.26 8.12 -22.52
N ALA A 33 12.12 9.13 -22.29
CA ALA A 33 12.67 9.40 -20.97
C ALA A 33 11.57 9.77 -19.95
N GLN A 34 10.53 10.46 -20.42
CA GLN A 34 9.38 10.86 -19.61
C GLN A 34 8.58 9.65 -19.10
N ASP A 35 8.40 8.64 -19.95
CA ASP A 35 7.70 7.41 -19.54
C ASP A 35 8.52 6.60 -18.54
N ALA A 36 9.85 6.62 -18.68
CA ALA A 36 10.75 5.96 -17.74
C ALA A 36 10.69 6.62 -16.36
N ASP A 37 10.73 7.96 -16.30
CA ASP A 37 10.58 8.71 -15.05
C ASP A 37 9.22 8.44 -14.38
N LEU A 38 8.13 8.48 -15.16
CA LEU A 38 6.79 8.16 -14.67
C LEU A 38 6.70 6.73 -14.12
N PHE A 39 7.26 5.76 -14.84
CA PHE A 39 7.27 4.37 -14.42
C PHE A 39 8.00 4.19 -13.08
N TYR A 40 9.19 4.79 -12.91
CA TYR A 40 9.93 4.69 -11.66
C TYR A 40 9.23 5.40 -10.50
N GLU A 41 8.56 6.53 -10.74
CA GLU A 41 7.75 7.20 -9.73
C GLU A 41 6.61 6.29 -9.25
N LEU A 42 5.87 5.69 -10.19
CA LEU A 42 4.79 4.75 -9.88
C LEU A 42 5.30 3.51 -9.14
N LEU A 43 6.49 3.00 -9.49
CA LEU A 43 7.10 1.86 -8.82
C LEU A 43 7.47 2.18 -7.35
N ILE A 44 7.99 3.38 -7.07
CA ILE A 44 8.25 3.84 -5.70
C ILE A 44 6.94 3.98 -4.92
N LYS A 45 5.91 4.57 -5.55
CA LYS A 45 4.56 4.72 -4.97
C LYS A 45 3.96 3.35 -4.63
N HIS A 46 4.13 2.37 -5.50
CA HIS A 46 3.66 1.00 -5.30
C HIS A 46 4.32 0.37 -4.06
N ARG A 47 5.67 0.39 -3.98
CA ARG A 47 6.39 -0.14 -2.81
C ARG A 47 5.97 0.52 -1.49
N LYS A 48 5.78 1.84 -1.49
CA LYS A 48 5.29 2.57 -0.31
C LYS A 48 3.87 2.13 0.08
N SER A 49 2.99 1.91 -0.89
CA SER A 49 1.62 1.46 -0.62
C SER A 49 1.56 0.07 0.02
N GLU A 50 2.40 -0.87 -0.43
CA GLU A 50 2.51 -2.21 0.18
C GLU A 50 3.05 -2.13 1.61
N TYR A 51 4.07 -1.28 1.83
CA TYR A 51 4.61 -1.05 3.16
C TYR A 51 3.54 -0.54 4.13
N LEU A 52 2.71 0.42 3.73
CA LEU A 52 1.63 0.96 4.59
C LEU A 52 0.60 -0.10 4.98
N VAL A 53 0.21 -0.98 4.06
CA VAL A 53 -0.72 -2.10 4.36
C VAL A 53 -0.11 -3.07 5.37
N ASN A 54 1.17 -3.41 5.21
CA ASN A 54 1.89 -4.28 6.13
C ASN A 54 2.01 -3.63 7.50
N GLU A 55 2.31 -2.34 7.55
CA GLU A 55 2.50 -1.64 8.82
C GLU A 55 1.19 -1.46 9.59
N GLN A 56 0.09 -1.20 8.89
CA GLN A 56 -1.24 -1.23 9.51
C GLN A 56 -1.54 -2.60 10.15
N THR A 57 -1.15 -3.69 9.48
CA THR A 57 -1.33 -5.05 10.00
C THR A 57 -0.45 -5.28 11.24
N ARG A 58 0.80 -4.82 11.21
CA ARG A 58 1.74 -4.92 12.34
C ARG A 58 1.24 -4.14 13.56
N VAL A 59 0.76 -2.92 13.36
CA VAL A 59 0.19 -2.08 14.43
C VAL A 59 -1.04 -2.74 15.06
N ASN A 60 -1.95 -3.27 14.23
CA ASN A 60 -3.12 -3.99 14.75
C ASN A 60 -2.73 -5.20 15.61
N PHE A 61 -1.72 -5.97 15.17
CA PHE A 61 -1.23 -7.11 15.93
C PHE A 61 -0.59 -6.68 17.26
N MET A 62 0.23 -5.63 17.26
CA MET A 62 0.82 -5.08 18.50
C MET A 62 -0.23 -4.57 19.47
N MET A 63 -1.29 -3.90 18.98
CA MET A 63 -2.39 -3.45 19.84
C MET A 63 -3.14 -4.63 20.46
N MET A 64 -3.44 -5.68 19.68
CA MET A 64 -4.08 -6.90 20.22
C MET A 64 -3.19 -7.55 21.27
N LYS A 65 -1.89 -7.68 21.01
CA LYS A 65 -0.94 -8.24 21.97
C LYS A 65 -0.89 -7.41 23.25
N SER A 66 -0.75 -6.09 23.14
CA SER A 66 -0.74 -5.19 24.30
C SER A 66 -2.03 -5.28 25.12
N GLY A 67 -3.19 -5.47 24.47
CA GLY A 67 -4.46 -5.67 25.16
C GLY A 67 -4.48 -6.99 25.96
N LEU A 68 -3.96 -8.07 25.38
CA LEU A 68 -3.83 -9.37 26.06
C LEU A 68 -2.84 -9.31 27.23
N ASP A 69 -1.68 -8.69 27.02
CA ASP A 69 -0.65 -8.52 28.05
C ASP A 69 -1.16 -7.64 29.22
N SER A 70 -2.07 -6.69 28.96
CA SER A 70 -2.67 -5.85 30.01
C SER A 70 -3.77 -6.52 30.83
N ALA A 71 -4.30 -7.65 30.34
CA ALA A 71 -5.35 -8.41 31.02
C ALA A 71 -4.79 -9.52 31.94
N GLN A 72 -3.49 -9.79 31.88
CA GLN A 72 -2.75 -10.66 32.82
C GLN A 72 -2.21 -9.85 34.00
#